data_AF-A0A9D8BLH9-F1
#
_entry.id   AF-A0A9D8BLH9-F1
#
_cell.length_a   1.000
_cell.length_b   1.000
_cell.length_c   1.000
_cell.angle_alpha   90.00
_cell.angle_beta   90.00
_cell.angle_gamma   90.00
#
_symmetry.space_group_name_H-M   'P 1'
#
loop_
_entity.id
_entity.type
_entity.pdbx_description
1 polymer ?
#
loop_
_entity_poly.entity_id
_entity_poly.type
_entity_poly.pdbx_seq_one_letter_code
_entity_poly.pdbx_strand_id
1 'polypeptide(L)'
;MTDNTNAAPSVRIIFDTAWAPPIQWLAKATRLFPSLTFTLEYEEPGMAYAGTAIAKGGKLIRDECHQMTEAEMRTRHPDWDWDNADTAETTASSNTTDQAKGELA
;
A
#
# COMPACT_ATOMS: atom_id res chain seq x y z
N MET A 1 -21.50 -13.20 30.05
CA MET A 1 -20.94 -14.12 29.04
C MET A 1 -19.53 -13.64 28.71
N THR A 2 -18.50 -14.38 29.10
CA THR A 2 -17.10 -14.04 28.81
C THR A 2 -16.67 -14.77 27.55
N ASP A 3 -16.22 -14.04 26.54
CA ASP A 3 -15.56 -14.62 25.37
C ASP A 3 -14.34 -15.42 25.83
N ASN A 4 -14.44 -16.74 25.71
CA ASN A 4 -13.43 -17.71 26.11
C ASN A 4 -12.55 -18.10 24.91
N THR A 5 -12.17 -17.11 24.11
CA THR A 5 -11.29 -17.31 22.96
C THR A 5 -9.86 -17.20 23.45
N ASN A 6 -9.27 -18.33 23.82
CA ASN A 6 -7.82 -18.44 24.02
C ASN A 6 -7.13 -18.26 22.66
N ALA A 7 -7.00 -17.01 22.22
CA ALA A 7 -6.30 -16.68 21.00
C ALA A 7 -4.83 -17.11 21.16
N ALA A 8 -4.29 -17.82 20.17
CA ALA A 8 -2.90 -18.24 20.18
C ALA A 8 -1.99 -17.01 20.40
N PRO A 9 -0.89 -17.14 21.18
CA PRO A 9 0.05 -16.03 21.38
C PRO A 9 0.55 -15.52 20.03
N SER A 10 0.55 -14.21 19.84
CA SER A 10 0.93 -13.56 18.58
C SER A 10 1.84 -12.35 18.81
N VAL A 11 2.63 -12.03 17.79
CA VAL A 11 3.49 -10.85 17.73
C VAL A 11 3.23 -10.14 16.40
N ARG A 12 3.15 -8.80 16.42
CA ARG A 12 2.97 -7.96 15.22
C ARG A 12 4.21 -7.10 15.03
N ILE A 13 4.70 -7.06 13.79
CA ILE A 13 5.85 -6.26 13.36
C ILE A 13 5.42 -5.46 12.14
N ILE A 14 5.77 -4.17 12.11
CA ILE A 14 5.48 -3.25 11.01
C ILE A 14 6.84 -2.76 10.48
N PHE A 15 7.01 -2.79 9.17
CA PHE A 15 8.25 -2.39 8.51
C PHE A 15 7.97 -2.02 7.05
N ASP A 16 8.82 -1.17 6.48
CA ASP A 16 8.74 -0.75 5.08
C ASP A 16 9.62 -1.65 4.19
N THR A 17 9.23 -1.75 2.93
CA THR A 17 9.99 -2.47 1.89
C THR A 17 10.13 -1.63 0.63
N ALA A 18 11.09 -1.97 -0.22
CA ALA A 18 11.21 -1.31 -1.52
C ALA A 18 10.22 -1.92 -2.52
N TRP A 19 9.21 -1.14 -2.89
CA TRP A 19 8.30 -1.30 -4.05
C TRP A 19 7.49 -2.61 -4.18
N ALA A 20 7.79 -3.66 -3.42
CA ALA A 20 7.12 -4.94 -3.51
C ALA A 20 7.13 -5.69 -2.17
N PRO A 21 6.02 -6.39 -1.84
CA PRO A 21 5.91 -7.13 -0.61
C PRO A 21 6.84 -8.37 -0.60
N PRO A 22 7.40 -8.77 0.55
CA PRO A 22 8.33 -9.90 0.66
C PRO A 22 7.62 -11.26 0.69
N ILE A 23 6.70 -11.53 -0.26
CA ILE A 23 5.90 -12.77 -0.30
C ILE A 23 6.79 -14.02 -0.43
N GLN A 24 7.82 -13.96 -1.28
CA GLN A 24 8.75 -15.08 -1.49
C GLN A 24 9.57 -15.39 -0.23
N TRP A 25 9.76 -14.42 0.67
CA TRP A 25 10.43 -14.63 1.94
C TRP A 25 9.58 -15.45 2.91
N LEU A 26 8.24 -15.33 2.89
CA LEU A 26 7.34 -16.08 3.77
C LEU A 26 7.53 -17.60 3.66
N ALA A 27 7.70 -18.12 2.44
CA ALA A 27 7.95 -19.53 2.21
C ALA A 27 9.29 -19.98 2.83
N LYS A 28 10.29 -19.11 2.90
CA LYS A 28 11.59 -19.40 3.56
C LYS A 28 11.46 -19.30 5.07
N ALA A 29 10.84 -18.25 5.59
CA ALA A 29 10.65 -18.03 7.02
C ALA A 29 9.85 -19.16 7.68
N THR A 30 8.77 -19.60 7.04
CA THR A 30 7.93 -20.70 7.53
C THR A 30 8.60 -22.07 7.51
N ARG A 31 9.69 -22.26 6.76
CA ARG A 31 10.51 -23.49 6.85
C ARG A 31 11.44 -23.47 8.06
N LEU A 32 11.95 -22.29 8.42
CA LEU A 32 12.81 -22.11 9.60
C LEU A 32 12.00 -22.24 10.90
N PHE A 33 10.74 -21.80 10.87
CA PHE A 33 9.84 -21.85 12.03
C PHE A 33 8.52 -22.57 11.67
N PRO A 34 8.53 -23.90 11.49
CA PRO A 34 7.40 -24.66 10.95
C PRO A 34 6.16 -24.68 11.87
N SER A 35 6.33 -24.44 13.17
CA SER A 35 5.23 -24.32 14.13
C SER A 35 4.49 -22.98 14.01
N LEU A 36 5.13 -21.94 13.46
CA LEU A 36 4.56 -20.60 13.33
C LEU A 36 3.70 -20.49 12.06
N THR A 37 2.59 -19.77 12.20
CA THR A 37 1.82 -19.25 11.07
C THR A 37 2.22 -17.80 10.86
N PHE A 38 2.58 -17.43 9.64
CA PHE A 38 2.89 -16.05 9.29
C PHE A 38 1.75 -15.45 8.48
N THR A 39 1.35 -14.23 8.84
CA THR A 39 0.42 -13.39 8.08
C THR A 39 1.16 -12.11 7.71
N LEU A 40 1.21 -11.81 6.41
CA LEU A 40 1.76 -10.58 5.86
C LEU A 40 0.62 -9.77 5.26
N GLU A 41 0.29 -8.66 5.91
CA GLU A 41 -0.55 -7.59 5.37
C GLU A 41 0.38 -6.57 4.72
N TYR A 42 0.08 -6.14 3.51
CA TYR A 42 0.90 -5.17 2.78
C TYR A 42 0.04 -4.23 1.93
N GLU A 43 0.57 -3.06 1.65
CA GLU A 43 0.02 -2.09 0.72
C GLU A 43 1.16 -1.32 0.02
N GLU A 44 0.91 -0.93 -1.22
CA GLU A 44 1.73 -0.01 -2.01
C GLU A 44 0.79 1.08 -2.54
N PRO A 45 0.56 2.13 -1.75
CA PRO A 45 -0.43 3.12 -2.11
C PRO A 45 -0.02 3.99 -3.30
N GLY A 46 1.27 4.10 -3.64
CA GLY A 46 1.72 4.77 -4.87
C GLY A 46 1.27 4.05 -6.16
N MET A 47 1.01 2.75 -6.09
CA MET A 47 0.49 1.93 -7.20
C MET A 47 -0.94 1.42 -6.96
N ALA A 48 -1.57 1.90 -5.90
CA ALA A 48 -2.93 1.55 -5.52
C ALA A 48 -3.22 0.04 -5.41
N TYR A 49 -2.37 -0.74 -4.76
CA TYR A 49 -2.69 -2.12 -4.44
C TYR A 49 -2.37 -2.50 -3.00
N ALA A 50 -3.12 -3.47 -2.48
CA ALA A 50 -2.90 -4.07 -1.18
C ALA A 50 -3.16 -5.56 -1.22
N GLY A 51 -2.74 -6.26 -0.17
CA GLY A 51 -2.93 -7.70 -0.12
C GLY A 51 -2.68 -8.34 1.23
N THR A 52 -2.93 -9.64 1.27
CA THR A 52 -2.66 -10.49 2.41
C THR A 52 -2.11 -11.82 1.94
N ALA A 53 -0.95 -12.20 2.48
CA ALA A 53 -0.35 -13.51 2.27
C ALA A 53 -0.28 -14.28 3.60
N ILE A 54 -0.66 -15.55 3.58
CA ILE A 54 -0.60 -16.44 4.76
C ILE A 54 0.22 -17.67 4.40
N ALA A 55 1.19 -18.02 5.24
CA ALA A 55 2.04 -19.17 5.01
C ALA A 55 2.33 -19.94 6.32
N LYS A 56 2.53 -21.26 6.19
CA LYS A 56 2.89 -22.16 7.30
C LYS A 56 3.67 -23.36 6.78
N GLY A 57 4.68 -23.81 7.55
CA GLY A 57 5.43 -25.04 7.24
C GLY A 57 6.05 -25.08 5.86
N GLY A 58 6.48 -23.92 5.32
CA GLY A 58 7.09 -23.82 3.99
C GLY A 58 6.12 -23.77 2.82
N LYS A 59 4.81 -23.65 3.08
CA LYS A 59 3.77 -23.56 2.06
C LYS A 59 2.99 -22.25 2.18
N LEU A 60 2.75 -21.60 1.06
CA LEU A 60 1.81 -20.49 0.93
C LEU A 60 0.39 -21.06 0.94
N ILE A 61 -0.43 -20.63 1.92
CA ILE A 61 -1.81 -21.07 2.11
C ILE A 61 -2.77 -20.14 1.38
N ARG A 62 -2.50 -18.84 1.43
CA ARG A 62 -3.31 -17.78 0.82
C ARG A 62 -2.38 -16.71 0.28
N ASP A 63 -2.73 -16.18 -0.88
CA ASP A 63 -2.09 -15.03 -1.51
C ASP A 63 -3.17 -14.26 -2.26
N GLU A 64 -3.58 -13.14 -1.68
CA GLU A 64 -4.60 -12.29 -2.25
C GLU A 64 -4.04 -10.89 -2.40
N CYS A 65 -4.23 -10.35 -3.60
CA CYS A 65 -3.89 -8.98 -3.96
C CYS A 65 -5.11 -8.35 -4.64
N HIS A 66 -5.41 -7.11 -4.29
CA HIS A 66 -6.45 -6.33 -4.92
C HIS A 66 -5.95 -4.92 -5.18
N GLN A 67 -6.49 -4.33 -6.25
CA GLN A 67 -6.39 -2.90 -6.46
C GLN A 67 -7.27 -2.21 -5.41
N MET A 68 -6.71 -1.20 -4.74
CA MET A 68 -7.43 -0.43 -3.76
C MET A 68 -8.36 0.55 -4.47
N THR A 69 -9.61 0.62 -3.99
CA THR A 69 -10.54 1.67 -4.38
C THR A 69 -10.16 3.01 -3.75
N GLU A 70 -10.62 4.13 -4.31
CA GLU A 70 -10.40 5.45 -3.69
C GLU A 70 -10.95 5.50 -2.26
N ALA A 71 -12.10 4.87 -2.00
CA ALA A 71 -12.70 4.82 -0.67
C ALA A 71 -11.79 4.06 0.33
N GLU A 72 -11.21 2.94 -0.09
CA GLU A 72 -10.25 2.18 0.74
C GLU A 72 -8.98 2.98 0.99
N MET A 73 -8.47 3.65 -0.02
CA MET A 73 -7.29 4.53 0.08
C MET A 73 -7.49 5.65 1.08
N ARG A 74 -8.61 6.37 0.99
CA ARG A 74 -8.98 7.42 1.94
C ARG A 74 -9.16 6.88 3.36
N THR A 75 -9.64 5.65 3.49
CA THR A 75 -9.82 4.99 4.79
C THR A 75 -8.49 4.57 5.42
N ARG A 76 -7.55 4.06 4.61
CA ARG A 76 -6.23 3.58 5.08
C ARG A 76 -5.25 4.72 5.33
N HIS A 77 -5.33 5.79 4.54
CA HIS A 77 -4.49 6.96 4.66
C HIS A 77 -5.32 8.23 4.86
N PRO A 78 -5.97 8.39 6.03
CA PRO A 78 -6.81 9.55 6.33
C PRO A 78 -5.98 10.84 6.48
N ASP A 79 -4.69 10.71 6.81
CA ASP A 79 -3.77 11.84 7.01
C ASP A 79 -3.17 12.37 5.69
N TRP A 80 -3.47 11.72 4.56
CA TRP A 80 -3.02 12.18 3.26
C TRP A 80 -3.86 13.35 2.77
N ASP A 81 -3.17 14.32 2.20
CA ASP A 81 -3.80 15.51 1.63
C ASP A 81 -4.35 15.20 0.24
N TRP A 82 -5.48 14.50 0.22
CA TRP A 82 -6.16 14.03 -0.99
C TRP A 82 -6.56 15.19 -1.92
N ASP A 83 -6.86 16.36 -1.36
CA ASP A 83 -7.44 17.48 -2.09
C ASP A 83 -6.37 18.35 -2.80
N ASN A 84 -5.09 18.21 -2.41
CA ASN A 84 -4.00 18.99 -3.01
C ASN A 84 -3.25 18.28 -4.15
N ALA A 85 -3.53 16.99 -4.42
CA ALA A 85 -2.86 16.22 -5.47
C ALA A 85 -3.10 16.76 -6.90
N ASP A 86 -4.26 17.36 -7.17
CA ASP A 86 -4.65 17.88 -8.50
C ASP A 86 -3.95 19.20 -8.89
N THR A 87 -3.37 19.93 -7.93
CA THR A 87 -2.79 21.26 -8.20
C THR A 87 -1.38 21.20 -8.80
N ALA A 88 -0.70 20.04 -8.71
CA ALA A 88 0.65 19.85 -9.22
C ALA A 88 0.70 19.60 -10.74
N GLU A 89 -0.37 19.09 -11.37
CA GLU A 89 -0.42 18.90 -12.83
C GLU A 89 -0.86 20.16 -13.59
N THR A 90 -1.55 21.10 -12.95
CA THR A 90 -2.14 22.27 -13.64
C THR A 90 -1.16 23.43 -13.84
N THR A 91 -0.04 23.49 -13.11
CA THR A 91 0.92 24.62 -13.20
C THR A 91 1.90 24.53 -14.38
N ALA A 92 1.88 23.47 -15.19
CA ALA A 92 2.75 23.34 -16.36
C ALA A 92 2.16 23.88 -17.68
N SER A 93 0.88 24.29 -17.71
CA SER A 93 0.20 24.73 -18.94
C SER A 93 -0.35 26.15 -18.82
N SER A 94 0.53 27.14 -18.66
CA SER A 94 0.20 28.56 -18.86
C SER A 94 1.41 29.34 -19.35
N ASN A 95 2.04 28.86 -20.42
CA ASN A 95 2.86 29.70 -21.29
C ASN A 95 2.16 29.79 -22.64
N THR A 96 1.34 30.82 -22.85
CA THR A 96 0.90 31.20 -24.21
C THR A 96 0.63 32.70 -24.31
N THR A 97 1.63 33.38 -24.88
CA THR A 97 1.54 34.48 -25.85
C THR A 97 0.95 35.82 -25.40
N ASP A 98 1.82 36.74 -24.94
CA ASP A 98 1.62 38.18 -25.15
C ASP A 98 2.20 38.57 -26.54
N GLN A 99 1.31 38.68 -27.53
CA GLN A 99 1.61 39.45 -28.75
C GLN A 99 1.48 40.94 -28.40
N ALA A 100 2.61 41.60 -28.15
CA ALA A 100 2.67 43.06 -28.16
C ALA A 100 2.55 43.54 -29.61
N LYS A 101 1.35 44.02 -29.98
CA LYS A 101 1.15 44.82 -31.20
C LYS A 101 2.01 46.08 -31.11
N GLY A 102 2.82 46.29 -32.14
CA GLY A 102 3.48 47.56 -32.38
C GLY A 102 2.48 48.61 -32.84
N GLU A 103 2.75 49.86 -32.49
CA GLU A 103 2.48 51.03 -33.31
C GLU A 103 3.59 52.05 -33.01
N LEU A 104 4.36 52.35 -34.06
CA LEU A 104 5.41 53.36 -34.16
C LEU A 104 4.85 54.54 -34.95
N ALA A 105 5.21 55.74 -34.50
CA ALA A 105 5.18 57.04 -35.18
C ALA A 105 3.81 57.73 -35.37
#